data_AF-A0A951HUM8-F1
#
_entry.id   AF-A0A951HUM8-F1
#
_cell.length_a   1.000
_cell.length_b   1.000
_cell.length_c   1.000
_cell.angle_alpha   90.00
_cell.angle_beta   90.00
_cell.angle_gamma   90.00
#
_symmetry.space_group_name_H-M   'P 1'
#
loop_
_entity.id
_entity.type
_entity.pdbx_description
1 polymer ?
#
loop_
_entity_poly.entity_id
_entity_poly.type
_entity_poly.pdbx_seq_one_letter_code
_entity_poly.pdbx_strand_id
1 'polypeptide(L)'
;MSDPKTRARDARQITIRGAREHNLKNVDVVIPRDKLVVFTGLSGSGKSSLAFDTIYAEGQRRYVESLSAYARQFLEMMQKPDVDQIDGLSPAISIEQKTTSKNPRSTVGTVTEIYDYMRLLWARVGVPYSPATGLPIESQTVSQMVDRVLALPEGTRIYVLAPVVRGRKGEYKKELGEFQKKGYQRVKIDGAFLEIGDVKPLDKKFTHDIDVVVDRLVVRPDISQRLADSLEQCLKLAEGMAVVELADSKIERAK
;
A
#
# COMPACT_ATOMS: atom_id res chain seq x y z
N MET A 1 58.39 0.30 9.62
CA MET A 1 57.38 -0.72 9.99
C MET A 1 56.64 -0.20 11.21
N SER A 2 55.35 0.14 11.08
CA SER A 2 54.54 0.66 12.18
C SER A 2 54.01 -0.47 13.08
N ASP A 3 54.00 -0.22 14.39
CA ASP A 3 53.64 -1.15 15.46
C ASP A 3 52.18 -1.69 15.32
N PRO A 4 51.94 -3.02 15.41
CA PRO A 4 50.60 -3.62 15.31
C PRO A 4 49.60 -3.11 16.36
N LYS A 5 50.05 -2.60 17.52
CA LYS A 5 49.17 -1.95 18.50
C LYS A 5 48.55 -0.65 17.99
N THR A 6 49.21 0.04 17.06
CA THR A 6 48.71 1.27 16.44
C THR A 6 47.57 0.96 15.46
N ARG A 7 47.68 -0.13 14.69
CA ARG A 7 46.62 -0.60 13.77
C ARG A 7 45.33 -1.02 14.49
N ALA A 8 45.44 -1.58 15.70
CA ALA A 8 44.26 -1.95 16.50
C ALA A 8 43.56 -0.73 17.13
N ARG A 9 44.27 0.39 17.34
CA ARG A 9 43.69 1.66 17.80
C ARG A 9 42.96 2.40 16.67
N ASP A 10 43.46 2.35 15.44
CA ASP A 10 42.83 2.96 14.25
C ASP A 10 41.42 2.41 13.96
N ALA A 11 41.14 1.14 14.28
CA ALA A 11 39.84 0.52 14.03
C ALA A 11 38.69 1.08 14.90
N ARG A 12 39.00 1.83 15.97
CA ARG A 12 38.02 2.37 16.94
C ARG A 12 37.95 3.89 16.95
N GLN A 13 38.42 4.55 15.91
CA GLN A 13 38.37 6.01 15.78
C GLN A 13 37.83 6.41 14.42
N ILE A 14 37.09 7.51 14.37
CA ILE A 14 36.75 8.22 13.14
C ILE A 14 37.77 9.33 13.01
N THR A 15 38.58 9.29 11.95
CA THR A 15 39.59 10.32 11.69
C THR A 15 39.13 11.18 10.52
N ILE A 16 39.08 12.49 10.72
CA ILE A 16 38.69 13.48 9.73
C ILE A 16 39.92 14.35 9.48
N ARG A 17 40.28 14.52 8.20
CA ARG A 17 41.40 15.37 7.78
C ARG A 17 40.95 16.40 6.78
N GLY A 18 41.36 17.64 7.01
CA GLY A 18 41.14 18.77 6.11
C GLY A 18 39.67 19.09 5.85
N ALA A 19 38.82 19.06 6.87
CA ALA A 19 37.42 19.47 6.69
C ALA A 19 37.32 20.98 6.45
N ARG A 20 36.68 21.38 5.34
CA ARG A 20 36.57 22.76 4.84
C ARG A 20 35.14 23.17 4.50
N GLU A 21 34.17 22.32 4.79
CA GLU A 21 32.75 22.60 4.54
C GLU A 21 32.29 23.91 5.22
N HIS A 22 31.62 24.77 4.46
CA HIS A 22 31.18 26.11 4.87
C HIS A 22 32.31 27.00 5.45
N ASN A 23 32.38 27.15 6.77
CA ASN A 23 33.32 28.04 7.46
C ASN A 23 34.41 27.27 8.23
N LEU A 24 34.53 25.96 8.03
CA LEU A 24 35.60 25.15 8.58
C LEU A 24 36.94 25.54 7.96
N LYS A 25 37.95 25.73 8.81
CA LYS A 25 39.28 26.20 8.39
C LYS A 25 40.27 25.05 8.29
N ASN A 26 40.03 24.11 7.38
CA ASN A 26 40.87 22.94 7.15
C ASN A 26 41.14 22.15 8.45
N VAL A 27 40.05 21.70 9.09
CA VAL A 27 40.08 21.14 10.45
C VAL A 27 40.38 19.64 10.42
N ASP A 28 41.33 19.21 11.24
CA ASP A 28 41.61 17.80 11.52
C ASP A 28 41.03 17.41 12.88
N VAL A 29 40.25 16.33 12.93
CA VAL A 29 39.60 15.85 14.17
C VAL A 29 39.64 14.33 14.25
N VAL A 30 39.92 13.81 15.45
CA VAL A 30 39.79 12.38 15.77
C VAL A 30 38.67 12.20 16.78
N ILE A 31 37.69 11.38 16.43
CA ILE A 31 36.49 11.09 17.23
C ILE A 31 36.53 9.63 17.69
N PRO A 32 36.38 9.33 18.99
CA PRO A 32 36.32 7.94 19.45
C PRO A 32 35.02 7.27 18.99
N ARG A 33 35.11 6.09 18.38
CA ARG A 33 33.93 5.25 18.07
C ARG A 33 33.31 4.68 19.34
N ASP A 34 32.03 4.29 19.23
CA ASP A 34 31.25 3.61 20.28
C ASP A 34 31.16 4.42 21.58
N LYS A 35 31.19 5.75 21.45
CA LYS A 35 31.06 6.71 22.53
C LYS A 35 30.01 7.76 22.18
N LEU A 36 29.34 8.27 23.20
CA LEU A 36 28.53 9.48 23.07
C LEU A 36 29.48 10.68 22.99
N VAL A 37 29.55 11.29 21.81
CA VAL A 37 30.40 12.46 21.54
C VAL A 37 29.51 13.68 21.36
N VAL A 38 29.84 14.76 22.07
CA VAL A 38 29.08 16.01 22.05
C VAL A 38 29.93 17.11 21.42
N PHE A 39 29.42 17.72 20.36
CA PHE A 39 30.02 18.90 19.74
C PHE A 39 29.45 20.16 20.41
N THR A 40 30.32 21.01 20.92
CA THR A 40 29.94 22.24 21.64
C THR A 40 30.71 23.45 21.14
N GLY A 41 30.21 24.66 21.41
CA GLY A 41 30.78 25.92 20.94
C GLY A 41 29.72 26.97 20.57
N LEU A 42 30.15 28.21 20.36
CA LEU A 42 29.29 29.35 20.02
C LEU A 42 28.43 29.13 18.76
N SER A 43 27.28 29.79 18.65
CA SER A 43 26.49 29.75 17.41
C SER A 43 27.34 30.18 16.21
N GLY A 44 27.21 29.46 15.09
CA GLY A 44 28.04 29.71 13.89
C GLY A 44 29.48 29.20 13.96
N SER A 45 29.92 28.52 15.03
CA SER A 45 31.29 28.02 15.16
C SER A 45 31.67 26.84 14.23
N GLY A 46 30.79 26.44 13.30
CA GLY A 46 31.03 25.30 12.40
C GLY A 46 30.65 23.92 12.95
N LYS A 47 29.95 23.83 14.09
CA LYS A 47 29.49 22.53 14.65
C LYS A 47 28.63 21.75 13.68
N SER A 48 27.60 22.39 13.13
CA SER A 48 26.68 21.76 12.18
C SER A 48 27.39 21.41 10.88
N SER A 49 28.31 22.28 10.42
CA SER A 49 29.13 22.04 9.24
C SER A 49 30.00 20.80 9.37
N LEU A 50 30.59 20.58 10.55
CA LEU A 50 31.38 19.38 10.81
C LEU A 50 30.49 18.14 11.02
N ALA A 51 29.41 18.24 11.81
CA ALA A 51 28.58 17.10 12.16
C ALA A 51 27.64 16.64 11.03
N PHE A 52 26.88 17.55 10.45
CA PHE A 52 25.86 17.26 9.44
C PHE A 52 26.42 17.35 8.03
N ASP A 53 27.04 18.47 7.69
CA ASP A 53 27.43 18.76 6.31
C ASP A 53 28.71 18.01 5.90
N THR A 54 29.54 17.58 6.86
CA THR A 54 30.75 16.78 6.59
C THR A 54 30.58 15.30 6.99
N ILE A 55 30.44 15.00 8.29
CA ILE A 55 30.45 13.61 8.79
C ILE A 55 29.21 12.84 8.34
N TYR A 56 28.02 13.37 8.57
CA TYR A 56 26.78 12.70 8.19
C TYR A 56 26.64 12.61 6.65
N ALA A 57 26.90 13.69 5.92
CA ALA A 57 26.86 13.70 4.47
C ALA A 57 27.77 12.63 3.85
N GLU A 58 29.02 12.55 4.30
CA GLU A 58 29.96 11.53 3.82
C GLU A 58 29.54 10.10 4.24
N GLY A 59 28.99 9.94 5.43
CA GLY A 59 28.52 8.65 5.96
C GLY A 59 27.32 8.12 5.19
N GLN A 60 26.37 8.99 4.86
CA GLN A 60 25.23 8.68 4.01
C GLN A 60 25.68 8.38 2.58
N ARG A 61 26.55 9.20 2.00
CA ARG A 61 27.08 9.02 0.64
C ARG A 61 27.73 7.65 0.46
N ARG A 62 28.67 7.28 1.35
CA ARG A 62 29.35 5.97 1.30
C ARG A 62 28.40 4.80 1.47
N TYR A 63 27.38 4.93 2.31
CA TYR A 63 26.38 3.88 2.49
C TYR A 63 25.56 3.69 1.21
N VAL A 64 25.06 4.76 0.60
CA VAL A 64 24.28 4.68 -0.65
C VAL A 64 25.16 4.16 -1.80
N GLU A 65 26.46 4.46 -1.81
CA GLU A 65 27.40 3.97 -2.85
C GLU A 65 27.55 2.44 -2.82
N SER A 66 27.37 1.84 -1.65
CA SER A 66 27.39 0.39 -1.45
C SER A 66 26.09 -0.32 -1.86
N LEU A 67 25.03 0.41 -2.17
CA LEU A 67 23.76 -0.14 -2.66
C LEU A 67 23.87 -0.53 -4.14
N SER A 68 22.75 -0.53 -4.87
CA SER A 68 22.70 -0.98 -6.25
C SER A 68 23.53 -0.10 -7.20
N ALA A 69 24.00 -0.68 -8.31
CA ALA A 69 24.69 0.07 -9.36
C ALA A 69 23.83 1.23 -9.92
N TYR A 70 22.50 1.08 -9.89
CA TYR A 70 21.54 2.13 -10.25
C TYR A 70 21.51 3.27 -9.23
N ALA A 71 21.58 2.98 -7.93
CA ALA A 71 21.62 4.00 -6.88
C ALA A 71 22.84 4.93 -7.01
N ARG A 72 23.97 4.41 -7.54
CA ARG A 72 25.17 5.22 -7.83
C ARG A 72 24.95 6.29 -8.89
N GLN A 73 24.05 6.09 -9.86
CA GLN A 73 23.74 7.12 -10.85
C GLN A 73 23.06 8.34 -10.22
N PHE A 74 22.36 8.17 -9.09
CA PHE A 74 21.74 9.27 -8.35
C PHE A 74 22.68 9.93 -7.35
N LEU A 75 23.79 9.28 -7.01
CA LEU A 75 24.81 9.81 -6.11
C LEU A 75 25.68 10.88 -6.74
N GLU A 76 25.90 10.85 -8.05
CA GLU A 76 26.64 11.89 -8.78
C GLU A 76 25.96 13.27 -8.67
N MET A 77 24.67 13.31 -8.31
CA MET A 77 23.94 14.55 -8.03
C MET A 77 24.12 15.07 -6.59
N MET A 78 24.62 14.25 -5.65
CA MET A 78 24.92 14.70 -4.29
C MET A 78 26.32 15.31 -4.25
N GLN A 79 26.41 16.58 -3.85
CA GLN A 79 27.70 17.24 -3.67
C GLN A 79 28.52 16.49 -2.60
N LYS A 80 29.73 16.09 -2.97
CA LYS A 80 30.70 15.53 -2.03
C LYS A 80 31.16 16.65 -1.09
N PRO A 81 31.17 16.45 0.24
CA PRO A 81 31.66 17.46 1.17
C PRO A 81 33.13 17.78 0.92
N ASP A 82 33.53 19.03 1.17
CA ASP A 82 34.91 19.48 1.04
C ASP A 82 35.73 19.00 2.25
N VAL A 83 36.31 17.81 2.09
CA VAL A 83 37.17 17.14 3.07
C VAL A 83 38.23 16.30 2.35
N ASP A 84 39.46 16.28 2.86
CA ASP A 84 40.54 15.52 2.23
C ASP A 84 40.31 14.01 2.42
N GLN A 85 40.07 13.60 3.66
CA GLN A 85 39.88 12.19 4.00
C GLN A 85 39.05 12.03 5.27
N ILE A 86 38.17 11.03 5.26
CA ILE A 86 37.52 10.52 6.47
C ILE A 86 37.74 9.01 6.54
N ASP A 87 38.33 8.52 7.62
CA ASP A 87 38.56 7.10 7.88
C ASP A 87 37.72 6.63 9.05
N GLY A 88 37.35 5.35 9.05
CA GLY A 88 36.58 4.75 10.15
C GLY A 88 35.15 5.31 10.26
N LEU A 89 34.53 5.73 9.17
CA LEU A 89 33.14 6.22 9.18
C LEU A 89 32.14 5.05 9.07
N SER A 90 31.11 5.05 9.90
CA SER A 90 29.99 4.12 9.82
C SER A 90 28.86 4.71 8.96
N PRO A 91 27.90 3.91 8.46
CA PRO A 91 26.64 4.44 7.94
C PRO A 91 26.03 5.40 8.97
N ALA A 92 25.70 6.60 8.53
CA ALA A 92 25.26 7.68 9.40
C ALA A 92 23.75 7.92 9.23
N ILE A 93 23.08 8.22 10.34
CA ILE A 93 21.66 8.62 10.38
C ILE A 93 21.60 9.97 11.09
N SER A 94 20.96 10.94 10.45
CA SER A 94 20.70 12.25 11.05
C SER A 94 19.35 12.24 11.75
N ILE A 95 19.31 12.74 12.98
CA ILE A 95 18.09 12.97 13.73
C ILE A 95 18.02 14.48 14.02
N GLU A 96 17.23 15.18 13.21
CA GLU A 96 17.09 16.63 13.24
C GLU A 96 15.64 17.03 13.56
N GLN A 97 15.47 18.22 14.13
CA GLN A 97 14.16 18.87 14.25
C GLN A 97 13.73 19.54 12.94
N LYS A 98 13.88 18.87 11.79
CA LYS A 98 13.26 19.31 10.54
C LYS A 98 11.78 19.00 10.60
N THR A 99 10.93 19.95 10.21
CA THR A 99 9.48 19.75 10.21
C THR A 99 9.13 18.52 9.38
N THR A 100 8.57 17.50 10.03
CA THR A 100 8.02 16.33 9.36
C THR A 100 6.90 16.75 8.42
N SER A 101 6.76 16.00 7.33
CA SER A 101 5.76 16.16 6.26
C SER A 101 4.43 16.77 6.75
N LYS A 102 4.01 17.88 6.13
CA LYS A 102 2.72 18.57 6.41
C LYS A 102 1.53 17.88 5.74
N ASN A 103 1.67 16.61 5.34
CA ASN A 103 0.58 15.89 4.68
C ASN A 103 -0.56 15.68 5.68
N PRO A 104 -1.78 16.19 5.42
CA PRO A 104 -2.91 16.10 6.34
C PRO A 104 -3.37 14.66 6.62
N ARG A 105 -2.95 13.68 5.81
CA ARG A 105 -3.23 12.25 6.03
C ARG A 105 -2.17 11.56 6.90
N SER A 106 -1.08 12.25 7.25
CA SER A 106 -0.03 11.73 8.11
C SER A 106 -0.36 11.99 9.57
N THR A 107 -0.26 10.95 10.39
CA THR A 107 -0.51 10.99 11.84
C THR A 107 0.68 10.39 12.58
N VAL A 108 0.73 10.53 13.90
CA VAL A 108 1.74 9.84 14.73
C VAL A 108 1.72 8.34 14.47
N GLY A 109 0.53 7.73 14.34
CA GLY A 109 0.38 6.30 14.09
C GLY A 109 0.95 5.85 12.74
N THR A 110 0.86 6.68 11.70
CA THR A 110 1.44 6.34 10.39
C THR A 110 2.94 6.60 10.33
N VAL A 111 3.45 7.63 11.03
CA VAL A 111 4.89 7.92 11.07
C VAL A 111 5.66 6.87 11.87
N THR A 112 5.04 6.32 12.92
CA THR A 112 5.62 5.28 13.76
C THR A 112 5.29 3.86 13.29
N GLU A 113 4.56 3.72 12.18
CA GLU A 113 4.03 2.45 11.63
C GLU A 113 3.11 1.67 12.58
N ILE A 114 2.82 2.18 13.79
CA ILE A 114 1.90 1.56 14.74
C ILE A 114 0.53 1.33 14.09
N TYR A 115 0.04 2.29 13.31
CA TYR A 115 -1.24 2.15 12.62
C TYR A 115 -1.27 0.94 11.67
N ASP A 116 -0.16 0.61 11.03
CA ASP A 116 -0.09 -0.55 10.13
C ASP A 116 -0.13 -1.87 10.91
N TYR A 117 0.53 -1.94 12.06
CA TYR A 117 0.39 -3.08 12.98
C TYR A 117 -1.05 -3.21 13.48
N MET A 118 -1.69 -2.11 13.84
CA MET A 118 -3.07 -2.13 14.29
C MET A 118 -4.03 -2.59 13.20
N ARG A 119 -3.84 -2.16 11.94
CA ARG A 119 -4.62 -2.66 10.79
C ARG A 119 -4.51 -4.17 10.65
N LEU A 120 -3.30 -4.71 10.78
CA LEU A 120 -3.09 -6.16 10.73
C LEU A 120 -3.77 -6.86 11.90
N LEU A 121 -3.68 -6.30 13.11
CA LEU A 121 -4.37 -6.81 14.29
C LEU A 121 -5.88 -6.91 14.06
N TRP A 122 -6.54 -5.82 13.67
CA TRP A 122 -7.99 -5.84 13.42
C TRP A 122 -8.39 -6.73 12.25
N ALA A 123 -7.58 -6.81 11.19
CA ALA A 123 -7.86 -7.71 10.08
C ALA A 123 -7.78 -9.20 10.47
N ARG A 124 -6.95 -9.55 11.46
CA ARG A 124 -6.72 -10.93 11.89
C ARG A 124 -7.63 -11.40 13.01
N VAL A 125 -7.90 -10.54 13.99
CA VAL A 125 -8.66 -10.91 15.20
C VAL A 125 -9.87 -10.02 15.47
N GLY A 126 -10.09 -8.98 14.67
CA GLY A 126 -11.26 -8.13 14.80
C GLY A 126 -12.52 -8.88 14.41
N VAL A 127 -13.51 -8.91 15.30
CA VAL A 127 -14.85 -9.39 14.97
C VAL A 127 -15.61 -8.23 14.31
N PRO A 128 -16.00 -8.34 13.03
CA PRO A 128 -16.76 -7.30 12.36
C PRO A 128 -18.19 -7.26 12.88
N TYR A 129 -18.73 -6.06 13.10
CA TYR A 129 -20.12 -5.84 13.51
C TYR A 129 -20.85 -4.97 12.49
N SER A 130 -22.13 -5.27 12.27
CA SER A 130 -23.00 -4.50 11.39
C SER A 130 -23.33 -3.13 12.01
N PRO A 131 -23.08 -2.00 11.32
CA PRO A 131 -23.45 -0.68 11.84
C PRO A 131 -24.97 -0.46 11.97
N ALA A 132 -25.77 -1.17 11.18
CA ALA A 132 -27.22 -1.02 11.17
C ALA A 132 -27.92 -1.82 12.29
N THR A 133 -27.34 -2.97 12.66
CA THR A 133 -27.98 -3.92 13.60
C THR A 133 -27.19 -4.13 14.90
N GLY A 134 -25.90 -3.78 14.93
CA GLY A 134 -25.00 -4.03 16.06
C GLY A 134 -24.63 -5.50 16.28
N LEU A 135 -25.07 -6.40 15.39
CA LEU A 135 -24.81 -7.84 15.48
C LEU A 135 -23.48 -8.21 14.78
N PRO A 136 -22.79 -9.28 15.22
CA PRO A 136 -21.59 -9.77 14.55
C PRO A 136 -21.91 -10.17 13.11
N ILE A 137 -21.01 -9.84 12.17
CA ILE A 137 -21.12 -10.26 10.78
C ILE A 137 -20.58 -11.69 10.68
N GLU A 138 -21.46 -12.62 10.34
CA GLU A 138 -21.16 -14.04 10.21
C GLU A 138 -21.33 -14.51 8.75
N SER A 139 -20.75 -15.68 8.44
CA SER A 139 -20.99 -16.35 7.17
C SER A 139 -22.45 -16.74 7.04
N GLN A 140 -23.06 -16.43 5.89
CA GLN A 140 -24.44 -16.79 5.61
C GLN A 140 -24.50 -18.07 4.78
N THR A 141 -25.43 -18.96 5.14
CA THR A 141 -25.76 -20.12 4.31
C THR A 141 -26.64 -19.69 3.14
N VAL A 142 -26.66 -20.46 2.04
CA VAL A 142 -27.52 -20.18 0.89
C VAL A 142 -28.99 -20.10 1.29
N SER A 143 -29.45 -20.96 2.21
CA SER A 143 -30.82 -20.90 2.75
C SER A 143 -31.13 -19.53 3.38
N GLN A 144 -30.24 -19.02 4.24
CA GLN A 144 -30.43 -17.71 4.86
C GLN A 144 -30.43 -16.57 3.84
N MET A 145 -29.63 -16.69 2.76
CA MET A 145 -29.64 -15.72 1.66
C MET A 145 -30.97 -15.77 0.89
N VAL A 146 -31.50 -16.97 0.62
CA VAL A 146 -32.82 -17.17 -0.02
C VAL A 146 -33.93 -16.57 0.83
N ASP A 147 -33.97 -16.90 2.13
CA ASP A 147 -34.98 -16.39 3.06
C ASP A 147 -35.01 -14.85 3.07
N ARG A 148 -33.83 -14.24 3.06
CA ARG A 148 -33.67 -12.78 3.04
C ARG A 148 -34.21 -12.14 1.76
N VAL A 149 -34.05 -12.79 0.62
CA VAL A 149 -34.56 -12.30 -0.67
C VAL A 149 -36.06 -12.53 -0.79
N LEU A 150 -36.58 -13.65 -0.28
CA LEU A 150 -38.02 -13.94 -0.24
C LEU A 150 -38.78 -13.02 0.71
N ALA A 151 -38.10 -12.39 1.67
CA ALA A 151 -38.67 -11.34 2.52
C ALA A 151 -38.93 -10.01 1.78
N LEU A 152 -38.45 -9.84 0.55
CA LEU A 152 -38.80 -8.69 -0.29
C LEU A 152 -40.28 -8.75 -0.73
N PRO A 153 -40.91 -7.60 -1.06
CA PRO A 153 -42.29 -7.59 -1.53
C PRO A 153 -42.50 -8.49 -2.75
N GLU A 154 -43.62 -9.22 -2.78
CA GLU A 154 -43.98 -10.06 -3.92
C GLU A 154 -44.08 -9.21 -5.21
N GLY A 155 -43.61 -9.77 -6.33
CA GLY A 155 -43.54 -9.08 -7.61
C GLY A 155 -42.27 -8.24 -7.83
N THR A 156 -41.41 -8.09 -6.81
CA THR A 156 -40.13 -7.40 -6.94
C THR A 156 -39.25 -8.08 -7.98
N ARG A 157 -38.74 -7.33 -8.95
CA ARG A 157 -37.83 -7.83 -9.98
C ARG A 157 -36.39 -7.71 -9.52
N ILE A 158 -35.65 -8.81 -9.58
CA ILE A 158 -34.26 -8.87 -9.11
C ILE A 158 -33.33 -9.44 -10.19
N TYR A 159 -32.09 -8.96 -10.17
CA TYR A 159 -30.95 -9.57 -10.83
C TYR A 159 -30.09 -10.28 -9.80
N VAL A 160 -29.75 -11.53 -10.09
CA VAL A 160 -28.78 -12.30 -9.29
C VAL A 160 -27.45 -12.25 -10.03
N LEU A 161 -26.48 -11.58 -9.43
CA LEU A 161 -25.22 -11.18 -10.04
C LEU A 161 -24.04 -11.85 -9.33
N ALA A 162 -23.07 -12.31 -10.11
CA ALA A 162 -21.79 -12.81 -9.62
C ALA A 162 -20.68 -11.75 -9.85
N PRO A 163 -20.19 -11.06 -8.81
CA PRO A 163 -19.19 -10.00 -8.96
C PRO A 163 -17.78 -10.57 -9.17
N VAL A 164 -17.46 -10.93 -10.42
CA VAL A 164 -16.22 -11.63 -10.80
C VAL A 164 -15.00 -10.71 -10.85
N VAL A 165 -15.17 -9.42 -11.10
CA VAL A 165 -14.09 -8.41 -11.10
C VAL A 165 -14.55 -7.19 -10.31
N ARG A 166 -13.71 -6.71 -9.39
CA ARG A 166 -14.00 -5.55 -8.54
C ARG A 166 -12.80 -4.61 -8.45
N GLY A 167 -12.90 -3.41 -9.02
CA GLY A 167 -11.91 -2.35 -8.92
C GLY A 167 -10.52 -2.72 -9.45
N ARG A 168 -10.42 -3.65 -10.40
CA ARG A 168 -9.15 -4.16 -10.93
C ARG A 168 -8.91 -3.69 -12.35
N LYS A 169 -7.65 -3.39 -12.68
CA LYS A 169 -7.24 -2.99 -14.03
C LYS A 169 -7.10 -4.19 -14.95
N GLY A 170 -7.61 -4.09 -16.17
CA GLY A 170 -7.51 -5.17 -17.16
C GLY A 170 -8.47 -5.01 -18.33
N GLU A 171 -8.20 -5.74 -19.41
CA GLU A 171 -9.05 -5.75 -20.62
C GLU A 171 -10.14 -6.84 -20.58
N TYR A 172 -9.98 -7.86 -19.73
CA TYR A 172 -10.91 -8.97 -19.43
C TYR A 172 -11.52 -9.73 -20.63
N LYS A 173 -10.89 -9.66 -21.81
CA LYS A 173 -11.41 -10.27 -23.04
C LYS A 173 -11.46 -11.80 -22.96
N LYS A 174 -10.50 -12.43 -22.28
CA LYS A 174 -10.44 -13.89 -22.14
C LYS A 174 -11.55 -14.38 -21.21
N GLU A 175 -11.69 -13.71 -20.08
CA GLU A 175 -12.67 -13.98 -19.04
C GLU A 175 -14.10 -13.85 -19.57
N LEU A 176 -14.39 -12.76 -20.29
CA LEU A 176 -15.68 -12.58 -20.97
C LEU A 176 -15.97 -13.70 -21.98
N GLY A 177 -14.97 -14.11 -22.77
CA GLY A 177 -15.10 -15.23 -23.69
C GLY A 177 -15.34 -16.58 -22.99
N GLU A 178 -14.74 -16.81 -21.82
CA GLU A 178 -15.00 -17.99 -21.00
C GLU A 178 -16.42 -18.01 -20.43
N PHE A 179 -16.93 -16.86 -19.97
CA PHE A 179 -18.31 -16.76 -19.51
C PHE A 179 -19.31 -17.01 -20.65
N GLN A 180 -19.03 -16.50 -21.84
CA GLN A 180 -19.85 -16.77 -23.03
C GLN A 180 -19.88 -18.27 -23.37
N LYS A 181 -18.72 -18.95 -23.32
CA LYS A 181 -18.64 -20.41 -23.53
C LYS A 181 -19.39 -21.21 -22.47
N LYS A 182 -19.44 -20.71 -21.23
CA LYS A 182 -20.23 -21.30 -20.14
C LYS A 182 -21.74 -21.03 -20.26
N GLY A 183 -22.17 -20.26 -21.28
CA GLY A 183 -23.58 -20.00 -21.58
C GLY A 183 -24.13 -18.70 -20.97
N TYR A 184 -23.31 -17.90 -20.29
CA TYR A 184 -23.74 -16.59 -19.82
C TYR A 184 -23.86 -15.63 -21.00
N GLN A 185 -24.95 -14.86 -21.05
CA GLN A 185 -25.23 -13.94 -22.15
C GLN A 185 -25.03 -12.48 -21.76
N ARG A 186 -25.22 -12.14 -20.48
CA ARG A 186 -25.26 -10.76 -20.00
C ARG A 186 -24.26 -10.54 -18.87
N VAL A 187 -23.67 -9.36 -18.89
CA VAL A 187 -22.77 -8.84 -17.84
C VAL A 187 -23.18 -7.42 -17.50
N LYS A 188 -22.87 -6.98 -16.30
CA LYS A 188 -22.90 -5.59 -15.88
C LYS A 188 -21.47 -5.11 -15.76
N ILE A 189 -21.07 -4.16 -16.60
CA ILE A 189 -19.72 -3.59 -16.60
C ILE A 189 -19.82 -2.12 -16.22
N ASP A 190 -19.09 -1.71 -15.18
CA ASP A 190 -19.03 -0.32 -14.69
C ASP A 190 -20.43 0.31 -14.47
N GLY A 191 -21.42 -0.52 -14.11
CA GLY A 191 -22.81 -0.10 -13.89
C GLY A 191 -23.76 -0.35 -15.06
N ALA A 192 -23.27 -0.60 -16.28
CA ALA A 192 -24.08 -0.79 -17.47
C ALA A 192 -24.30 -2.27 -17.80
N PHE A 193 -25.56 -2.67 -18.00
CA PHE A 193 -25.89 -4.02 -18.46
C PHE A 193 -25.67 -4.15 -19.97
N LEU A 194 -24.82 -5.09 -20.36
CA LEU A 194 -24.43 -5.36 -21.75
C LEU A 194 -24.58 -6.86 -22.05
N GLU A 195 -24.82 -7.19 -23.31
CA GLU A 195 -24.61 -8.57 -23.78
C GLU A 195 -23.12 -8.81 -23.99
N ILE A 196 -22.64 -9.99 -23.62
CA ILE A 196 -21.19 -10.31 -23.67
C ILE A 196 -20.65 -10.14 -25.09
N GLY A 197 -21.46 -10.46 -26.12
CA GLY A 197 -21.08 -10.28 -27.52
C GLY A 197 -20.88 -8.82 -27.95
N ASP A 198 -21.55 -7.88 -27.28
CA ASP A 198 -21.52 -6.45 -27.60
C ASP A 198 -20.49 -5.67 -26.76
N VAL A 199 -19.79 -6.35 -25.85
CA VAL A 199 -18.79 -5.71 -25.00
C VAL A 199 -17.60 -5.25 -25.83
N LYS A 200 -17.40 -3.93 -25.89
CA LYS A 200 -16.19 -3.33 -26.46
C LYS A 200 -14.97 -3.65 -25.58
N PRO A 201 -13.76 -3.73 -26.17
CA PRO A 201 -12.54 -3.95 -25.40
C PRO A 201 -12.38 -2.92 -24.28
N LEU A 202 -12.16 -3.40 -23.06
CA LEU A 202 -11.92 -2.54 -21.89
C LEU A 202 -10.47 -2.04 -21.89
N ASP A 203 -10.26 -0.82 -21.39
CA ASP A 203 -8.94 -0.20 -21.37
C ASP A 203 -8.15 -0.66 -20.13
N LYS A 204 -7.07 -1.42 -20.38
CA LYS A 204 -6.13 -1.94 -19.37
C LYS A 204 -5.58 -0.90 -18.38
N LYS A 205 -5.63 0.40 -18.68
CA LYS A 205 -5.13 1.47 -17.80
C LYS A 205 -6.10 1.80 -16.66
N PHE A 206 -7.39 1.55 -16.87
CA PHE A 206 -8.46 1.88 -15.93
C PHE A 206 -8.91 0.65 -15.14
N THR A 207 -9.50 0.90 -13.98
CA THR A 207 -10.11 -0.12 -13.13
C THR A 207 -11.54 -0.36 -13.58
N HIS A 208 -11.95 -1.62 -13.64
CA HIS A 208 -13.29 -2.02 -14.04
C HIS A 208 -13.97 -2.87 -12.95
N ASP A 209 -15.30 -2.78 -12.90
CA ASP A 209 -16.18 -3.69 -12.17
C ASP A 209 -16.97 -4.53 -13.18
N ILE A 210 -16.95 -5.86 -13.03
CA ILE A 210 -17.67 -6.78 -13.91
C ILE A 210 -18.47 -7.76 -13.06
N ASP A 211 -19.79 -7.71 -13.22
CA ASP A 211 -20.72 -8.67 -12.62
C ASP A 211 -21.36 -9.52 -13.71
N VAL A 212 -21.28 -10.84 -13.60
CA VAL A 212 -21.99 -11.76 -14.52
C VAL A 212 -23.44 -11.87 -14.08
N VAL A 213 -24.37 -11.68 -15.02
CA VAL A 213 -25.80 -11.87 -14.74
C VAL A 213 -26.10 -13.37 -14.80
N VAL A 214 -26.34 -13.98 -13.64
CA VAL A 214 -26.64 -15.41 -13.53
C VAL A 214 -28.12 -15.68 -13.74
N ASP A 215 -28.99 -14.90 -13.10
CA ASP A 215 -30.43 -15.02 -13.30
C ASP A 215 -31.15 -13.67 -13.17
N ARG A 216 -32.36 -13.60 -13.75
CA ARG A 216 -33.34 -12.53 -13.55
C ARG A 216 -34.61 -13.17 -13.04
N LEU A 217 -34.99 -12.82 -11.82
CA LEU A 217 -36.11 -13.42 -11.12
C LEU A 217 -37.15 -12.37 -10.71
N VAL A 218 -38.36 -12.84 -10.47
CA VAL A 218 -39.43 -12.07 -9.84
C VAL A 218 -39.75 -12.75 -8.53
N VAL A 219 -39.68 -12.02 -7.42
CA VAL A 219 -39.91 -12.56 -6.08
C VAL A 219 -41.33 -13.08 -5.97
N ARG A 220 -41.45 -14.39 -5.76
CA ARG A 220 -42.69 -15.16 -5.54
C ARG A 220 -42.41 -16.33 -4.59
N PRO A 221 -43.42 -16.90 -3.91
CA PRO A 221 -43.20 -17.99 -2.95
C PRO A 221 -42.59 -19.26 -3.56
N ASP A 222 -42.79 -19.50 -4.86
CA ASP A 222 -42.37 -20.72 -5.57
C ASP A 222 -40.94 -20.67 -6.13
N ILE A 223 -40.26 -19.51 -6.10
CA ILE A 223 -38.94 -19.35 -6.72
C ILE A 223 -37.76 -19.81 -5.84
N SER A 224 -38.03 -20.32 -4.64
CA SER A 224 -37.01 -20.66 -3.63
C SER A 224 -35.91 -21.58 -4.17
N GLN A 225 -36.27 -22.70 -4.83
CA GLN A 225 -35.29 -23.65 -5.35
C GLN A 225 -34.41 -23.02 -6.45
N ARG A 226 -35.04 -22.31 -7.40
CA ARG A 226 -34.33 -21.67 -8.51
C ARG A 226 -33.40 -20.55 -8.03
N LEU A 227 -33.83 -19.79 -7.02
CA LEU A 227 -33.01 -18.75 -6.40
C LEU A 227 -31.81 -19.36 -5.67
N ALA A 228 -32.01 -20.47 -4.93
CA ALA A 228 -30.91 -21.19 -4.30
C ALA A 228 -29.87 -21.66 -5.33
N ASP A 229 -30.32 -22.27 -6.44
CA ASP A 229 -29.44 -22.73 -7.52
C ASP A 229 -28.65 -21.57 -8.15
N SER A 230 -29.30 -20.42 -8.34
CA SER A 230 -28.67 -19.20 -8.89
C SER A 230 -27.65 -18.60 -7.93
N LEU A 231 -27.96 -18.53 -6.64
CA LEU A 231 -27.02 -18.06 -5.62
C LEU A 231 -25.82 -18.99 -5.50
N GLU A 232 -26.01 -20.31 -5.52
CA GLU A 232 -24.90 -21.25 -5.55
C GLU A 232 -23.99 -21.06 -6.76
N GLN A 233 -24.57 -20.82 -7.94
CA GLN A 233 -23.80 -20.53 -9.14
C GLN A 233 -23.00 -19.22 -8.97
N CYS A 234 -23.61 -18.15 -8.44
CA CYS A 234 -22.88 -16.91 -8.16
C CYS A 234 -21.72 -17.13 -7.20
N LEU A 235 -21.95 -17.82 -6.09
CA LEU A 235 -20.92 -18.10 -5.09
C LEU A 235 -19.77 -18.92 -5.69
N LYS A 236 -20.06 -19.87 -6.58
CA LYS A 236 -19.02 -20.66 -7.30
C LYS A 236 -18.24 -19.80 -8.31
N LEU A 237 -18.89 -18.85 -8.98
CA LEU A 237 -18.27 -17.99 -10.00
C LEU A 237 -17.42 -16.86 -9.40
N ALA A 238 -17.84 -16.29 -8.27
CA ALA A 238 -17.27 -15.09 -7.67
C ALA A 238 -16.70 -15.33 -6.26
N GLU A 239 -16.08 -16.50 -6.05
CA GLU A 239 -15.33 -16.86 -4.82
C GLU A 239 -16.11 -16.59 -3.52
N GLY A 240 -17.36 -17.02 -3.46
CA GLY A 240 -18.22 -16.87 -2.28
C GLY A 240 -18.98 -15.55 -2.19
N MET A 241 -19.05 -14.78 -3.28
CA MET A 241 -19.87 -13.56 -3.35
C MET A 241 -21.07 -13.72 -4.29
N ALA A 242 -22.20 -13.15 -3.89
CA ALA A 242 -23.36 -12.96 -4.74
C ALA A 242 -23.98 -11.59 -4.43
N VAL A 243 -24.51 -10.93 -5.45
CA VAL A 243 -25.19 -9.64 -5.33
C VAL A 243 -26.59 -9.78 -5.86
N VAL A 244 -27.58 -9.41 -5.05
CA VAL A 244 -28.97 -9.29 -5.48
C VAL A 244 -29.28 -7.81 -5.67
N GLU A 245 -29.53 -7.42 -6.90
CA GLU A 245 -29.82 -6.03 -7.28
C GLU A 245 -31.28 -5.91 -7.72
N LEU A 246 -31.99 -4.90 -7.22
CA LEU A 246 -33.36 -4.64 -7.64
C LEU A 246 -33.35 -4.03 -9.03
N ALA A 247 -34.13 -4.59 -9.95
CA ALA A 247 -34.19 -4.11 -11.33
C ALA A 247 -34.80 -2.70 -11.45
N ASP A 248 -35.65 -2.32 -10.49
CA ASP A 248 -36.41 -1.07 -10.50
C ASP A 248 -35.75 0.04 -9.66
N SER A 249 -34.69 -0.26 -8.90
CA SER A 249 -33.93 0.77 -8.19
C SER A 249 -32.92 1.44 -9.13
N LYS A 250 -33.23 2.66 -9.59
CA LYS A 250 -32.21 3.54 -10.17
C LYS A 250 -31.14 3.77 -9.11
N ILE A 251 -29.93 3.26 -9.32
CA ILE A 251 -28.78 3.56 -8.48
C ILE A 251 -28.41 5.03 -8.73
N GLU A 252 -28.87 5.95 -7.89
CA GLU A 252 -28.20 7.24 -7.72
C GLU A 252 -26.88 6.97 -7.00
N ARG A 253 -25.78 6.93 -7.75
CA ARG A 253 -24.45 7.01 -7.13
C ARG A 253 -24.29 8.43 -6.58
N ALA A 254 -24.25 8.56 -5.25
CA ALA A 254 -23.74 9.76 -4.60
C ALA A 254 -22.34 10.05 -5.16
N LYS A 255 -22.14 11.29 -5.59
CA LYS A 255 -20.89 11.82 -6.17
C LYS A 255 -19.70 11.66 -5.23
#